data_AF-A0A5S5DRM7-F1
#
_entry.id   AF-A0A5S5DRM7-F1
#
_cell.length_a   1.000
_cell.length_b   1.000
_cell.length_c   1.000
_cell.angle_alpha   90.00
_cell.angle_beta   90.00
_cell.angle_gamma   90.00
#
_symmetry.space_group_name_H-M   'P 1'
#
loop_
_entity.id
_entity.type
_entity.pdbx_description
1 polymer ?
#
loop_
_entity_poly.entity_id
_entity_poly.type
_entity_poly.pdbx_seq_one_letter_code
_entity_poly.pdbx_strand_id
1 'polypeptide(L)'
;MMNKTFTYLSILFIGLVLASCTKEEDLAPLPQDKILEYRVDNVPTGTSLYGAIDQNEGTITLYVPFYLGLELIDADIKVSPGAKLQEAIQPIPVDTKGQTYTVIAADGTTNTYKLQIVPQNTPQLEVVWGIYNYPATQPSAYPLQVLPTIYGNFYSNNIALVDVRLTSRRTGKEVQLNTRAERAALSPVTGENYKYSLSSIPIPKDVDTGYNDVQIDFLGHRATLADPVNIQYRAPRINYAAGTAAQQGGEVVFKATPQYLILDPTSVKATDTETGKVYDLSIVKYDMESITLKIPDDFPVGMPTSILIFETMYKDWPATSERTYMNVSPK
;
A
#
# COMPACT_ATOMS: atom_id res chain seq x y z
N MET A 1 -21.29 -84.63 -61.55
CA MET A 1 -22.40 -84.18 -60.69
C MET A 1 -22.00 -82.86 -60.08
N MET A 2 -22.50 -81.73 -60.60
CA MET A 2 -22.20 -80.39 -60.08
C MET A 2 -23.43 -79.88 -59.33
N ASN A 3 -23.25 -79.59 -58.04
CA ASN A 3 -24.31 -79.35 -57.05
C ASN A 3 -25.16 -78.11 -57.40
N LYS A 4 -26.39 -78.35 -57.84
CA LYS A 4 -27.41 -77.31 -58.13
C LYS A 4 -27.77 -76.45 -56.90
N THR A 5 -27.37 -76.86 -55.70
CA THR A 5 -27.56 -76.12 -54.44
C THR A 5 -26.67 -74.89 -54.30
N PHE A 6 -25.51 -74.84 -54.97
CA PHE A 6 -24.62 -73.67 -54.88
C PHE A 6 -25.11 -72.48 -55.72
N THR A 7 -25.87 -72.71 -56.79
CA THR A 7 -26.37 -71.63 -57.67
C THR A 7 -27.53 -70.85 -57.06
N TYR A 8 -28.40 -71.50 -56.28
CA TYR A 8 -29.51 -70.82 -55.60
C TYR A 8 -29.07 -70.01 -54.38
N LEU A 9 -27.99 -70.42 -53.70
CA LEU A 9 -27.43 -69.69 -52.56
C LEU A 9 -26.73 -68.38 -53.01
N SER A 10 -26.10 -68.39 -54.18
CA SER A 10 -25.45 -67.19 -54.75
C SER A 10 -26.42 -66.12 -55.23
N ILE A 11 -27.62 -66.50 -55.69
CA ILE A 11 -28.64 -65.53 -56.15
C ILE A 11 -29.36 -64.88 -54.96
N LEU A 12 -29.54 -65.60 -53.85
CA LEU A 12 -30.13 -65.06 -52.61
C LEU A 12 -29.23 -64.01 -51.94
N PHE A 13 -27.90 -64.16 -52.05
CA PHE A 13 -26.94 -63.23 -51.45
C PHE A 13 -26.80 -61.91 -52.25
N ILE A 14 -27.03 -61.94 -53.57
CA ILE A 14 -26.95 -60.74 -54.43
C ILE A 14 -28.18 -59.82 -54.25
N GLY A 15 -29.34 -60.37 -53.87
CA GLY A 15 -30.56 -59.59 -53.61
C GLY A 15 -30.54 -58.81 -52.28
N LEU A 16 -29.72 -59.21 -51.31
CA LEU A 16 -29.63 -58.57 -49.98
C LEU A 16 -28.72 -57.33 -49.95
N VAL A 17 -27.88 -57.12 -50.98
CA VAL A 17 -26.92 -56.01 -51.02
C VAL A 17 -27.50 -54.73 -51.65
N LEU A 18 -28.66 -54.81 -52.31
CA LEU A 18 -29.28 -53.67 -53.00
C LEU A 18 -30.42 -52.98 -52.22
N ALA A 19 -30.71 -53.45 -50.99
CA ALA A 19 -31.73 -52.86 -50.12
C ALA A 19 -31.14 -51.97 -49.01
N SER A 20 -29.88 -51.55 -49.13
CA SER A 20 -29.28 -50.56 -48.23
C SER A 20 -29.65 -49.14 -48.69
N CYS A 21 -30.89 -48.72 -48.41
CA CYS A 21 -31.26 -47.31 -48.41
C CYS A 21 -30.43 -46.57 -47.36
N THR A 22 -29.39 -45.84 -47.77
CA THR A 22 -28.76 -44.84 -46.91
C THR A 22 -29.69 -43.64 -46.84
N LYS A 23 -30.62 -43.65 -45.88
CA LYS A 23 -31.36 -42.45 -45.49
C LYS A 23 -30.33 -41.50 -44.87
N GLU A 24 -29.90 -40.50 -45.64
CA GLU A 24 -29.04 -39.43 -45.17
C GLU A 24 -29.91 -38.56 -44.24
N GLU A 25 -29.78 -38.78 -42.94
CA GLU A 25 -30.42 -37.92 -41.96
C GLU A 25 -29.59 -36.65 -41.84
N ASP A 26 -30.20 -35.52 -42.20
CA ASP A 26 -29.59 -34.21 -42.06
C ASP A 26 -29.26 -33.99 -40.58
N LEU A 27 -28.02 -33.58 -40.31
CA LEU A 27 -27.58 -33.37 -38.93
C LEU A 27 -28.41 -32.25 -38.31
N ALA A 28 -28.82 -32.43 -37.06
CA ALA A 28 -29.53 -31.38 -36.34
C ALA A 28 -28.70 -30.09 -36.36
N PRO A 29 -29.30 -28.93 -36.71
CA PRO A 29 -28.58 -27.67 -36.75
C PRO A 29 -27.96 -27.36 -35.39
N LEU A 30 -26.69 -26.95 -35.39
CA LEU A 30 -25.99 -26.59 -34.17
C LEU A 30 -26.69 -25.38 -33.50
N PRO A 31 -26.84 -25.37 -32.17
CA PRO A 31 -27.44 -24.23 -31.48
C PRO A 31 -26.69 -22.93 -31.80
N GLN A 32 -27.43 -21.90 -32.23
CA GLN A 32 -26.91 -20.59 -32.65
C GLN A 32 -27.16 -19.49 -31.61
N ASP A 33 -27.52 -19.85 -30.39
CA ASP A 33 -27.78 -18.97 -29.25
C ASP A 33 -26.55 -18.90 -28.30
N LYS A 34 -25.34 -19.00 -28.86
CA LYS A 34 -24.10 -19.11 -28.07
C LYS A 34 -23.30 -17.82 -28.00
N ILE A 35 -22.68 -17.59 -26.83
CA ILE A 35 -21.53 -16.68 -26.70
C ILE A 35 -20.28 -17.44 -27.13
N LEU A 36 -19.52 -16.87 -28.06
CA LEU A 36 -18.30 -17.44 -28.62
C LEU A 36 -17.04 -16.89 -27.96
N GLU A 37 -17.07 -15.62 -27.53
CA GLU A 37 -15.95 -14.96 -26.87
C GLU A 37 -16.47 -13.94 -25.86
N TYR A 38 -15.79 -13.86 -24.70
CA TYR A 38 -15.93 -12.79 -23.74
C TYR A 38 -14.53 -12.24 -23.46
N ARG A 39 -14.25 -11.00 -23.86
CA ARG A 39 -12.93 -10.37 -23.78
C ARG A 39 -13.01 -9.05 -23.02
N VAL A 40 -11.97 -8.70 -22.28
CA VAL A 40 -11.86 -7.43 -21.55
C VAL A 40 -10.56 -6.75 -21.96
N ASP A 41 -10.69 -5.57 -22.56
CA ASP A 41 -9.58 -4.84 -23.18
C ASP A 41 -9.19 -3.56 -22.43
N ASN A 42 -9.93 -3.16 -21.38
CA ASN A 42 -9.58 -2.01 -20.53
C ASN A 42 -8.44 -2.35 -19.53
N VAL A 43 -7.42 -3.05 -20.03
CA VAL A 43 -6.20 -3.49 -19.35
C VAL A 43 -4.98 -2.87 -20.05
N PRO A 44 -3.77 -2.93 -19.47
CA PRO A 44 -2.58 -2.37 -20.11
C PRO A 44 -2.36 -2.88 -21.55
N THR A 45 -1.95 -1.97 -22.44
CA THR A 45 -1.79 -2.21 -23.88
C THR A 45 -0.99 -3.48 -24.17
N GLY A 46 -1.52 -4.33 -25.05
CA GLY A 46 -0.91 -5.62 -25.41
C GLY A 46 -1.37 -6.81 -24.55
N THR A 47 -2.30 -6.58 -23.62
CA THR A 47 -2.94 -7.62 -22.80
C THR A 47 -4.45 -7.60 -23.06
N SER A 48 -5.11 -8.76 -22.91
CA SER A 48 -6.57 -8.89 -22.82
C SER A 48 -6.88 -9.97 -21.80
N LEU A 49 -7.97 -9.81 -21.03
CA LEU A 49 -8.50 -10.92 -20.22
C LEU A 49 -9.58 -11.64 -21.03
N TYR A 50 -9.61 -12.96 -20.92
CA TYR A 50 -10.59 -13.80 -21.60
C TYR A 50 -11.42 -14.56 -20.56
N GLY A 51 -12.75 -14.54 -20.74
CA GLY A 51 -13.67 -15.34 -19.95
C GLY A 51 -13.69 -16.79 -20.43
N ALA A 52 -13.63 -17.74 -19.49
CA ALA A 52 -13.90 -19.15 -19.76
C ALA A 52 -15.42 -19.34 -19.87
N ILE A 53 -15.90 -19.81 -21.02
CA ILE A 53 -17.33 -19.98 -21.30
C ILE A 53 -17.71 -21.46 -21.19
N ASP A 54 -18.65 -21.77 -20.30
CA ASP A 54 -19.30 -23.08 -20.25
C ASP A 54 -20.66 -23.00 -20.97
N GLN A 55 -20.74 -23.68 -22.12
CA GLN A 55 -21.92 -23.70 -22.98
C GLN A 55 -23.07 -24.54 -22.40
N ASN A 56 -22.76 -25.51 -21.55
CA ASN A 56 -23.76 -26.41 -20.96
C ASN A 56 -24.37 -25.79 -19.70
N GLU A 57 -23.55 -25.16 -18.88
CA GLU A 57 -24.00 -24.49 -17.65
C GLU A 57 -24.51 -23.06 -17.89
N GLY A 58 -24.22 -22.48 -19.06
CA GLY A 58 -24.55 -21.08 -19.35
C GLY A 58 -23.78 -20.14 -18.42
N THR A 59 -22.47 -20.33 -18.28
CA THR A 59 -21.63 -19.51 -17.40
C THR A 59 -20.44 -18.91 -18.14
N ILE A 60 -20.03 -17.73 -17.68
CA ILE A 60 -18.79 -17.07 -18.10
C ILE A 60 -17.97 -16.84 -16.83
N THR A 61 -16.80 -17.43 -16.73
CA THR A 61 -15.87 -17.22 -15.61
C THR A 61 -14.74 -16.31 -16.07
N LEU A 62 -14.72 -15.09 -15.56
CA LEU A 62 -13.65 -14.13 -15.81
C LEU A 62 -12.71 -14.09 -14.61
N TYR A 63 -11.46 -14.49 -14.83
CA TYR A 63 -10.41 -14.34 -13.83
C TYR A 63 -9.78 -12.95 -13.96
N VAL A 64 -9.85 -12.17 -12.89
CA VAL A 64 -9.30 -10.81 -12.85
C VAL A 64 -8.08 -10.78 -11.93
N PRO A 65 -6.87 -10.67 -12.48
CA PRO A 65 -5.66 -10.52 -11.68
C PRO A 65 -5.68 -9.22 -10.85
N PHE A 66 -5.45 -9.35 -9.55
CA PHE A 66 -5.49 -8.21 -8.61
C PHE A 66 -4.53 -7.07 -9.02
N TYR A 67 -3.36 -7.39 -9.60
CA TYR A 67 -2.32 -6.42 -9.95
C TYR A 67 -2.72 -5.49 -11.09
N LEU A 68 -3.81 -5.77 -11.81
CA LEU A 68 -4.33 -4.89 -12.85
C LEU A 68 -5.05 -3.66 -12.26
N GLY A 69 -5.43 -3.69 -10.98
CA GLY A 69 -6.06 -2.56 -10.29
C GLY A 69 -7.35 -2.07 -10.97
N LEU A 70 -8.07 -2.97 -11.65
CA LEU A 70 -9.32 -2.62 -12.35
C LEU A 70 -10.41 -2.28 -11.35
N GLU A 71 -11.04 -1.13 -11.52
CA GLU A 71 -12.28 -0.77 -10.81
C GLU A 71 -13.52 -1.19 -11.62
N LEU A 72 -13.42 -1.12 -12.95
CA LEU A 72 -14.48 -1.44 -13.91
C LEU A 72 -13.99 -2.47 -14.93
N ILE A 73 -14.94 -3.22 -15.48
CA ILE A 73 -14.75 -4.18 -16.57
C ILE A 73 -15.49 -3.65 -17.78
N ASP A 74 -14.77 -3.42 -18.88
CA ASP A 74 -15.35 -3.07 -20.17
C ASP A 74 -15.19 -4.24 -21.13
N ALA A 75 -16.30 -4.92 -21.42
CA ALA A 75 -16.31 -6.20 -22.12
C ALA A 75 -16.61 -6.06 -23.61
N ASP A 76 -15.97 -6.91 -24.41
CA ASP A 76 -16.31 -7.20 -25.81
C ASP A 76 -16.82 -8.65 -25.89
N ILE A 77 -18.04 -8.84 -26.39
CA ILE A 77 -18.72 -10.13 -26.41
C ILE A 77 -19.07 -10.49 -27.85
N LYS A 78 -18.52 -11.61 -28.34
CA LYS A 78 -18.88 -12.16 -29.64
C LYS A 78 -19.90 -13.27 -29.46
N VAL A 79 -20.97 -13.23 -30.25
CA VAL A 79 -22.02 -14.24 -30.29
C VAL A 79 -22.02 -15.00 -31.61
N SER A 80 -22.83 -16.05 -31.69
CA SER A 80 -22.99 -16.87 -32.90
C SER A 80 -23.45 -16.04 -34.11
N PRO A 81 -23.12 -16.45 -35.34
CA PRO A 81 -23.52 -15.73 -36.55
C PRO A 81 -25.02 -15.50 -36.63
N GLY A 82 -25.43 -14.24 -36.86
CA GLY A 82 -26.84 -13.85 -36.94
C GLY A 82 -27.57 -13.73 -35.60
N ALA A 83 -26.92 -14.11 -34.48
CA ALA A 83 -27.44 -13.86 -33.15
C ALA A 83 -27.17 -12.43 -32.68
N LYS A 84 -27.87 -12.01 -31.63
CA LYS A 84 -27.67 -10.72 -30.95
C LYS A 84 -27.78 -10.86 -29.45
N LEU A 85 -27.15 -9.95 -28.71
CA LEU A 85 -27.42 -9.81 -27.28
C LEU A 85 -28.71 -9.04 -27.04
N GLN A 86 -29.45 -9.43 -25.99
CA GLN A 86 -30.65 -8.74 -25.56
C GLN A 86 -30.31 -7.45 -24.80
N GLU A 87 -29.28 -7.48 -23.93
CA GLU A 87 -28.84 -6.29 -23.20
C GLU A 87 -27.77 -5.51 -23.98
N ALA A 88 -27.67 -4.21 -23.71
CA ALA A 88 -26.51 -3.42 -24.15
C ALA A 88 -25.31 -3.73 -23.25
N ILE A 89 -24.11 -3.83 -23.84
CA ILE A 89 -22.88 -3.98 -23.08
C ILE A 89 -22.52 -2.62 -22.47
N GLN A 90 -22.35 -2.58 -21.15
CA GLN A 90 -21.94 -1.41 -20.40
C GLN A 90 -20.80 -1.79 -19.45
N PRO A 91 -19.88 -0.86 -19.14
CA PRO A 91 -18.89 -1.09 -18.10
C PRO A 91 -19.54 -1.41 -16.77
N ILE A 92 -19.03 -2.43 -16.07
CA ILE A 92 -19.55 -2.86 -14.77
C ILE A 92 -18.44 -2.88 -13.70
N PRO A 93 -18.73 -2.62 -12.42
CA PRO A 93 -17.77 -2.81 -11.33
C PRO A 93 -17.22 -4.23 -11.24
N VAL A 94 -15.93 -4.38 -10.92
CA VAL A 94 -15.28 -5.71 -10.78
C VAL A 94 -15.88 -6.59 -9.67
N ASP A 95 -16.62 -6.01 -8.72
CA ASP A 95 -17.31 -6.72 -7.64
C ASP A 95 -18.77 -7.07 -7.97
N THR A 96 -19.25 -6.74 -9.17
CA THR A 96 -20.63 -7.01 -9.65
C THR A 96 -20.99 -8.49 -9.49
N LYS A 97 -22.18 -8.75 -8.94
CA LYS A 97 -22.73 -10.10 -8.78
C LYS A 97 -24.04 -10.23 -9.54
N GLY A 98 -24.23 -11.39 -10.17
CA GLY A 98 -25.49 -11.73 -10.84
C GLY A 98 -25.70 -11.07 -12.21
N GLN A 99 -24.66 -10.46 -12.79
CA GLN A 99 -24.72 -9.99 -14.18
C GLN A 99 -25.01 -11.17 -15.12
N THR A 100 -25.94 -10.96 -16.05
CA THR A 100 -26.30 -11.93 -17.08
C THR A 100 -26.16 -11.34 -18.47
N TYR A 101 -26.00 -12.22 -19.46
CA TYR A 101 -26.04 -11.89 -20.87
C TYR A 101 -26.95 -12.86 -21.61
N THR A 102 -27.98 -12.35 -22.29
CA THR A 102 -28.94 -13.20 -23.03
C THR A 102 -28.68 -13.10 -24.53
N VAL A 103 -28.38 -14.23 -25.16
CA VAL A 103 -28.21 -14.34 -26.61
C VAL A 103 -29.54 -14.76 -27.24
N ILE A 104 -29.95 -14.04 -28.29
CA ILE A 104 -31.12 -14.35 -29.11
C ILE A 104 -30.62 -14.76 -30.49
N ALA A 105 -30.82 -16.02 -30.87
CA ALA A 105 -30.48 -16.54 -32.19
C ALA A 105 -31.42 -15.99 -33.28
N ALA A 106 -31.02 -16.17 -34.54
CA ALA A 106 -31.83 -15.73 -35.68
C ALA A 106 -33.19 -16.44 -35.79
N ASP A 107 -33.30 -17.67 -35.27
CA ASP A 107 -34.55 -18.44 -35.19
C ASP A 107 -35.42 -18.06 -33.96
N GLY A 108 -34.94 -17.14 -33.13
CA GLY A 108 -35.63 -16.66 -31.93
C GLY A 108 -35.38 -17.49 -30.67
N THR A 109 -34.61 -18.59 -30.76
CA THR A 109 -34.17 -19.32 -29.55
C THR A 109 -33.25 -18.46 -28.70
N THR A 110 -33.26 -18.69 -27.38
CA THR A 110 -32.52 -17.87 -26.43
C THR A 110 -31.74 -18.71 -25.43
N ASN A 111 -30.59 -18.18 -25.04
CA ASN A 111 -29.76 -18.74 -23.98
C ASN A 111 -29.20 -17.61 -23.12
N THR A 112 -29.17 -17.81 -21.80
CA THR A 112 -28.74 -16.80 -20.83
C THR A 112 -27.48 -17.28 -20.11
N TYR A 113 -26.44 -16.46 -20.16
CA TYR A 113 -25.16 -16.72 -19.53
C TYR A 113 -25.02 -15.89 -18.26
N LYS A 114 -24.61 -16.51 -17.15
CA LYS A 114 -24.27 -15.82 -15.90
C LYS A 114 -22.78 -15.51 -15.83
N LEU A 115 -22.42 -14.24 -15.65
CA LEU A 115 -21.05 -13.82 -15.44
C LEU A 115 -20.63 -14.05 -13.98
N GLN A 116 -19.49 -14.72 -13.82
CA GLN A 116 -18.79 -14.92 -12.57
C GLN A 116 -17.44 -14.23 -12.65
N ILE A 117 -17.30 -13.11 -11.94
CA ILE A 117 -16.02 -12.42 -11.80
C ILE A 117 -15.30 -13.03 -10.61
N VAL A 118 -14.15 -13.67 -10.89
CA VAL A 118 -13.29 -14.33 -9.91
C VAL A 118 -12.02 -13.50 -9.77
N PRO A 119 -11.87 -12.73 -8.67
CA PRO A 119 -10.61 -12.10 -8.36
C PRO A 119 -9.55 -13.18 -8.16
N GLN A 120 -8.47 -13.11 -8.94
CA GLN A 120 -7.28 -13.89 -8.62
C GLN A 120 -6.53 -13.14 -7.54
N ASN A 121 -6.79 -13.52 -6.28
CA ASN A 121 -6.10 -12.97 -5.13
C ASN A 121 -4.59 -13.24 -5.21
N THR A 122 -3.82 -12.33 -4.59
CA THR A 122 -2.41 -12.54 -4.29
C THR A 122 -2.20 -13.77 -3.42
N PRO A 123 -0.96 -14.30 -3.40
CA PRO A 123 -0.42 -14.98 -2.23
C PRO A 123 -0.75 -14.20 -0.94
N GLN A 124 -0.73 -14.85 0.23
CA GLN A 124 -0.82 -14.09 1.48
C GLN A 124 0.26 -12.99 1.51
N LEU A 125 -0.12 -11.80 1.98
CA LEU A 125 0.83 -10.71 2.15
C LEU A 125 1.86 -11.15 3.19
N GLU A 126 3.11 -11.22 2.76
CA GLU A 126 4.25 -11.55 3.58
C GLU A 126 5.07 -10.28 3.78
N VAL A 127 5.34 -9.95 5.04
CA VAL A 127 6.16 -8.79 5.41
C VAL A 127 7.19 -9.19 6.44
N VAL A 128 8.39 -8.63 6.30
CA VAL A 128 9.52 -8.86 7.21
C VAL A 128 10.33 -7.58 7.36
N TRP A 129 10.99 -7.41 8.50
CA TRP A 129 11.91 -6.31 8.70
C TRP A 129 13.10 -6.40 7.73
N GLY A 130 13.36 -5.31 7.02
CA GLY A 130 14.52 -5.11 6.15
C GLY A 130 15.73 -4.55 6.90
N ILE A 131 15.98 -5.06 8.10
CA ILE A 131 17.06 -4.61 8.98
C ILE A 131 18.28 -5.51 8.81
N TYR A 132 19.48 -4.91 8.78
CA TYR A 132 20.72 -5.67 8.74
C TYR A 132 20.87 -6.59 9.97
N ASN A 133 21.19 -7.87 9.73
CA ASN A 133 21.28 -8.94 10.73
C ASN A 133 19.97 -9.22 11.51
N TYR A 134 18.80 -8.90 10.97
CA TYR A 134 17.54 -9.38 11.52
C TYR A 134 17.46 -10.94 11.46
N PRO A 135 16.98 -11.65 12.49
CA PRO A 135 16.35 -11.15 13.74
C PRO A 135 17.29 -10.93 14.93
N ALA A 136 18.61 -11.08 14.76
CA ALA A 136 19.56 -10.81 15.85
C ALA A 136 19.57 -9.33 16.25
N THR A 137 19.36 -8.43 15.29
CA THR A 137 19.10 -7.00 15.54
C THR A 137 17.59 -6.76 15.64
N GLN A 138 17.15 -6.25 16.79
CA GLN A 138 15.75 -5.90 17.02
C GLN A 138 15.39 -4.54 16.39
N PRO A 139 14.18 -4.38 15.83
CA PRO A 139 13.72 -3.11 15.27
C PRO A 139 13.58 -2.02 16.34
N SER A 140 14.21 -0.87 16.09
CA SER A 140 14.08 0.31 16.95
C SER A 140 13.88 1.57 16.11
N ALA A 141 13.13 2.53 16.64
CA ALA A 141 12.88 3.80 15.98
C ALA A 141 12.66 4.93 17.01
N TYR A 142 12.52 6.15 16.50
CA TYR A 142 12.28 7.35 17.30
C TYR A 142 11.09 8.12 16.72
N PRO A 143 10.31 8.83 17.56
CA PRO A 143 9.35 9.82 17.06
C PRO A 143 10.03 10.85 16.14
N LEU A 144 9.31 11.35 15.14
CA LEU A 144 9.81 12.26 14.08
C LEU A 144 10.94 11.70 13.19
N GLN A 145 11.23 10.40 13.30
CA GLN A 145 12.04 9.66 12.33
C GLN A 145 11.13 8.85 11.41
N VAL A 146 11.71 7.90 10.68
CA VAL A 146 10.98 6.95 9.84
C VAL A 146 11.05 5.56 10.46
N LEU A 147 10.08 4.71 10.12
CA LEU A 147 10.17 3.29 10.42
C LEU A 147 11.39 2.65 9.72
N PRO A 148 11.99 1.62 10.33
CA PRO A 148 12.92 0.75 9.62
C PRO A 148 12.28 0.19 8.34
N THR A 149 13.11 -0.09 7.33
CA THR A 149 12.65 -0.68 6.07
C THR A 149 11.88 -1.97 6.32
N ILE A 150 10.82 -2.19 5.55
CA ILE A 150 10.01 -3.40 5.56
C ILE A 150 10.09 -4.01 4.16
N TYR A 151 10.44 -5.29 4.07
CA TYR A 151 10.33 -6.05 2.83
C TYR A 151 8.99 -6.76 2.77
N GLY A 152 8.43 -6.90 1.58
CA GLY A 152 7.26 -7.73 1.37
C GLY A 152 6.95 -8.01 -0.09
N ASN A 153 5.97 -8.89 -0.31
CA ASN A 153 5.51 -9.30 -1.63
C ASN A 153 4.38 -8.39 -2.16
N PHE A 154 4.66 -7.09 -2.31
CA PHE A 154 3.63 -6.10 -2.67
C PHE A 154 3.18 -6.14 -4.14
N TYR A 155 3.93 -6.75 -5.07
CA TYR A 155 3.57 -6.85 -6.51
C TYR A 155 3.17 -5.52 -7.21
N SER A 156 3.46 -4.38 -6.59
CA SER A 156 3.16 -3.04 -7.06
C SER A 156 4.14 -2.06 -6.42
N ASN A 157 4.43 -0.96 -7.09
CA ASN A 157 5.20 0.17 -6.57
C ASN A 157 4.31 1.35 -6.17
N ASN A 158 2.97 1.19 -6.23
CA ASN A 158 2.05 2.24 -5.85
C ASN A 158 1.86 2.27 -4.32
N ILE A 159 2.59 3.16 -3.65
CA ILE A 159 2.52 3.32 -2.19
C ILE A 159 1.15 3.78 -1.69
N ALA A 160 0.32 4.40 -2.54
CA ALA A 160 -1.01 4.86 -2.14
C ALA A 160 -1.97 3.70 -1.80
N LEU A 161 -1.60 2.47 -2.16
CA LEU A 161 -2.31 1.23 -1.85
C LEU A 161 -1.89 0.58 -0.53
N VAL A 162 -0.87 1.14 0.14
CA VAL A 162 -0.33 0.63 1.40
C VAL A 162 -0.85 1.47 2.56
N ASP A 163 -1.41 0.81 3.56
CA ASP A 163 -1.70 1.39 4.86
C ASP A 163 -0.78 0.76 5.92
N VAL A 164 -0.26 1.59 6.82
CA VAL A 164 0.61 1.15 7.93
C VAL A 164 0.05 1.66 9.24
N ARG A 165 -0.11 0.75 10.21
CA ARG A 165 -0.58 1.06 11.56
C ARG A 165 0.42 0.61 12.62
N LEU A 166 0.56 1.44 13.64
CA LEU A 166 1.23 1.11 14.88
C LEU A 166 0.20 0.89 15.96
N THR A 167 0.31 -0.21 16.70
CA THR A 167 -0.51 -0.47 17.88
C THR A 167 0.40 -0.61 19.10
N SER A 168 0.26 0.31 20.05
CA SER A 168 1.05 0.30 21.28
C SER A 168 0.67 -0.91 22.14
N ARG A 169 1.65 -1.77 22.45
CA ARG A 169 1.41 -2.92 23.36
C ARG A 169 1.13 -2.49 24.80
N ARG A 170 1.54 -1.26 25.17
CA ARG A 170 1.36 -0.73 26.52
C ARG A 170 -0.05 -0.17 26.76
N THR A 171 -0.61 0.48 25.75
CA THR A 171 -1.86 1.26 25.88
C THR A 171 -2.99 0.76 24.98
N GLY A 172 -2.69 -0.07 23.98
CA GLY A 172 -3.62 -0.47 22.94
C GLY A 172 -3.95 0.64 21.93
N LYS A 173 -3.35 1.83 22.04
CA LYS A 173 -3.60 2.95 21.14
C LYS A 173 -3.09 2.62 19.73
N GLU A 174 -3.95 2.78 18.74
CA GLU A 174 -3.60 2.66 17.32
C GLU A 174 -3.25 4.03 16.72
N VAL A 175 -2.26 4.04 15.85
CA VAL A 175 -1.83 5.21 15.08
C VAL A 175 -1.63 4.80 13.62
N GLN A 176 -2.42 5.38 12.73
CA GLN A 176 -2.21 5.27 11.28
C GLN A 176 -1.03 6.16 10.86
N LEU A 177 -0.07 5.59 10.14
CA LEU A 177 1.07 6.34 9.62
C LEU A 177 0.76 6.92 8.23
N ASN A 178 1.36 8.07 7.95
CA ASN A 178 1.20 8.75 6.65
C ASN A 178 2.10 8.10 5.59
N THR A 179 1.58 7.07 4.91
CA THR A 179 2.24 6.40 3.78
C THR A 179 2.34 7.25 2.52
N ARG A 180 1.66 8.40 2.49
CA ARG A 180 1.67 9.36 1.37
C ARG A 180 2.57 10.57 1.62
N ALA A 181 3.38 10.54 2.67
CA ALA A 181 4.39 11.56 2.91
C ALA A 181 5.39 11.60 1.74
N GLU A 182 5.89 12.78 1.37
CA GLU A 182 6.72 12.98 0.17
C GLU A 182 7.92 12.03 0.03
N ARG A 183 8.47 11.55 1.15
CA ARG A 183 9.64 10.68 1.18
C ARG A 183 9.30 9.20 1.29
N ALA A 184 8.06 8.86 1.63
CA ALA A 184 7.60 7.48 1.75
C ALA A 184 7.69 6.79 0.39
N ALA A 185 8.25 5.58 0.35
CA ALA A 185 8.50 4.89 -0.90
C ALA A 185 8.22 3.40 -0.82
N LEU A 186 7.60 2.88 -1.89
CA LEU A 186 7.46 1.45 -2.17
C LEU A 186 8.20 1.17 -3.48
N SER A 187 9.20 0.31 -3.46
CA SER A 187 10.05 0.08 -4.63
C SER A 187 10.50 -1.37 -4.75
N PRO A 188 10.62 -1.92 -5.98
CA PRO A 188 11.10 -3.28 -6.16
C PRO A 188 12.56 -3.42 -5.70
N VAL A 189 12.90 -4.55 -5.10
CA VAL A 189 14.27 -4.89 -4.71
C VAL A 189 15.01 -5.47 -5.92
N THR A 190 16.11 -4.85 -6.32
CA THR A 190 16.88 -5.28 -7.50
C THR A 190 17.41 -6.70 -7.31
N GLY A 191 17.15 -7.57 -8.30
CA GLY A 191 17.63 -8.94 -8.30
C GLY A 191 16.78 -9.94 -7.51
N GLU A 192 15.70 -9.48 -6.84
CA GLU A 192 14.76 -10.35 -6.12
C GLU A 192 13.37 -10.22 -6.72
N ASN A 193 12.89 -11.30 -7.36
CA ASN A 193 11.55 -11.32 -7.94
C ASN A 193 10.50 -11.14 -6.84
N TYR A 194 9.53 -10.27 -7.12
CA TYR A 194 8.35 -10.04 -6.28
C TYR A 194 8.63 -9.48 -4.89
N LYS A 195 9.87 -9.10 -4.57
CA LYS A 195 10.21 -8.46 -3.30
C LYS A 195 10.27 -6.95 -3.48
N TYR A 196 9.61 -6.24 -2.58
CA TYR A 196 9.56 -4.78 -2.56
C TYR A 196 10.00 -4.27 -1.19
N SER A 197 10.57 -3.07 -1.19
CA SER A 197 11.01 -2.32 -0.04
C SER A 197 10.00 -1.19 0.22
N LEU A 198 9.32 -1.26 1.36
CA LEU A 198 8.56 -0.17 1.94
C LEU A 198 9.47 0.59 2.90
N SER A 199 9.65 1.89 2.66
CA SER A 199 10.65 2.69 3.37
C SER A 199 10.17 4.12 3.62
N SER A 200 10.89 4.82 4.49
CA SER A 200 10.69 6.25 4.78
C SER A 200 9.29 6.62 5.29
N ILE A 201 8.62 5.68 5.97
CA ILE A 201 7.30 5.91 6.58
C ILE A 201 7.49 6.74 7.86
N PRO A 202 7.01 7.99 7.92
CA PRO A 202 7.26 8.87 9.06
C PRO A 202 6.50 8.41 10.30
N ILE A 203 7.15 8.55 11.46
CA ILE A 203 6.58 8.28 12.78
C ILE A 203 6.18 9.62 13.41
N PRO A 204 4.92 9.80 13.83
CA PRO A 204 4.46 11.05 14.41
C PRO A 204 5.08 11.30 15.81
N LYS A 205 5.09 12.55 16.26
CA LYS A 205 5.70 12.96 17.54
C LYS A 205 4.97 12.39 18.77
N ASP A 206 3.68 12.16 18.66
CA ASP A 206 2.75 11.76 19.72
C ASP A 206 2.45 10.25 19.73
N VAL A 207 3.28 9.48 19.03
CA VAL A 207 3.25 8.01 19.10
C VAL A 207 3.61 7.57 20.52
N ASP A 208 2.94 6.53 21.00
CA ASP A 208 3.28 5.95 22.29
C ASP A 208 4.63 5.23 22.20
N THR A 209 5.54 5.56 23.12
CA THR A 209 6.83 4.89 23.24
C THR A 209 6.69 3.50 23.86
N GLY A 210 7.68 2.66 23.61
CA GLY A 210 7.73 1.23 23.92
C GLY A 210 7.54 0.36 22.68
N TYR A 211 7.18 -0.90 22.89
CA TYR A 211 6.93 -1.85 21.82
C TYR A 211 5.59 -1.59 21.14
N ASN A 212 5.62 -1.42 19.83
CA ASN A 212 4.46 -1.21 18.98
C ASN A 212 4.40 -2.33 17.92
N ASP A 213 3.26 -2.99 17.82
CA ASP A 213 2.98 -3.90 16.71
C ASP A 213 2.84 -3.11 15.42
N VAL A 214 3.36 -3.66 14.31
CA VAL A 214 3.34 -3.00 13.01
C VAL A 214 2.49 -3.82 12.05
N GLN A 215 1.36 -3.25 11.68
CA GLN A 215 0.41 -3.86 10.75
C GLN A 215 0.49 -3.16 9.40
N ILE A 216 0.47 -3.96 8.34
CA ILE A 216 0.48 -3.54 6.95
C ILE A 216 -0.79 -4.06 6.29
N ASP A 217 -1.55 -3.18 5.67
CA ASP A 217 -2.64 -3.54 4.78
C ASP A 217 -2.24 -3.18 3.34
N PHE A 218 -2.52 -4.09 2.41
CA PHE A 218 -2.25 -3.90 0.99
C PHE A 218 -3.23 -4.74 0.16
N LEU A 219 -3.99 -4.07 -0.71
CA LEU A 219 -4.96 -4.70 -1.63
C LEU A 219 -5.90 -5.72 -0.96
N GLY A 220 -6.43 -5.38 0.22
CA GLY A 220 -7.35 -6.24 0.97
C GLY A 220 -6.68 -7.35 1.79
N HIS A 221 -5.36 -7.51 1.68
CA HIS A 221 -4.57 -8.37 2.54
C HIS A 221 -4.01 -7.59 3.71
N ARG A 222 -3.89 -8.28 4.84
CA ARG A 222 -3.35 -7.73 6.09
C ARG A 222 -2.28 -8.66 6.61
N ALA A 223 -1.14 -8.07 6.98
CA ALA A 223 -0.05 -8.78 7.62
C ALA A 223 0.44 -7.97 8.82
N THR A 224 0.86 -8.67 9.87
CA THR A 224 1.50 -8.06 11.04
C THR A 224 2.93 -8.56 11.08
N LEU A 225 3.89 -7.65 11.24
CA LEU A 225 5.29 -8.02 11.42
C LEU A 225 5.44 -8.89 12.68
N ALA A 226 6.26 -9.93 12.59
CA ALA A 226 6.42 -10.91 13.67
C ALA A 226 6.95 -10.27 14.97
N ASP A 227 7.94 -9.38 14.83
CA ASP A 227 8.53 -8.65 15.94
C ASP A 227 8.04 -7.19 15.97
N PRO A 228 7.67 -6.64 17.15
CA PRO A 228 7.24 -5.25 17.29
C PRO A 228 8.42 -4.30 17.15
N VAL A 229 8.18 -3.06 16.72
CA VAL A 229 9.20 -2.00 16.77
C VAL A 229 9.26 -1.37 18.16
N ASN A 230 10.47 -1.23 18.73
CA ASN A 230 10.67 -0.46 19.95
C ASN A 230 10.85 1.02 19.62
N ILE A 231 9.83 1.83 19.90
CA ILE A 231 9.86 3.28 19.70
C ILE A 231 10.31 3.93 21.00
N GLN A 232 11.44 4.65 20.96
CA GLN A 232 12.02 5.27 22.14
C GLN A 232 12.30 6.75 21.89
N TYR A 233 12.33 7.53 22.96
CA TYR A 233 12.88 8.87 22.89
C TYR A 233 14.41 8.81 22.78
N ARG A 234 14.99 9.89 22.25
CA ARG A 234 16.43 10.14 22.27
C ARG A 234 16.70 11.44 23.04
N ALA A 235 17.97 11.67 23.38
CA ALA A 235 18.37 12.85 24.11
C ALA A 235 17.77 14.12 23.45
N PRO A 236 17.00 14.92 24.21
CA PRO A 236 16.32 16.09 23.67
C PRO A 236 17.33 17.13 23.20
N ARG A 237 16.94 17.91 22.19
CA ARG A 237 17.79 18.98 21.66
C ARG A 237 16.96 20.20 21.28
N ILE A 238 17.32 21.33 21.87
CA ILE A 238 16.84 22.66 21.48
C ILE A 238 17.78 23.17 20.39
N ASN A 239 17.23 23.86 19.39
CA ASN A 239 17.97 24.56 18.35
C ASN A 239 18.09 26.03 18.72
N TYR A 240 19.25 26.43 19.24
CA TYR A 240 19.56 27.83 19.54
C TYR A 240 20.02 28.57 18.28
N ALA A 241 19.06 28.81 17.38
CA ALA A 241 19.33 29.41 16.07
C ALA A 241 20.15 30.71 16.18
N ALA A 242 21.23 30.79 15.41
CA ALA A 242 22.14 31.93 15.39
C ALA A 242 21.42 33.22 14.99
N GLY A 243 21.70 34.31 15.72
CA GLY A 243 21.13 35.62 15.45
C GLY A 243 19.66 35.75 15.84
N THR A 244 19.13 34.83 16.65
CA THR A 244 17.78 34.95 17.22
C THR A 244 17.60 36.31 17.88
N ALA A 245 16.57 37.06 17.47
CA ALA A 245 16.26 38.36 18.03
C ALA A 245 15.47 38.22 19.34
N ALA A 246 15.85 38.97 20.37
CA ALA A 246 15.15 39.04 21.64
C ALA A 246 15.27 40.44 22.29
N GLN A 247 14.57 40.67 23.39
CA GLN A 247 14.65 41.90 24.18
C GLN A 247 15.01 41.55 25.63
N GLN A 248 15.82 42.38 26.30
CA GLN A 248 16.06 42.26 27.73
C GLN A 248 14.73 42.22 28.52
N GLY A 249 14.62 41.28 29.46
CA GLY A 249 13.39 41.08 30.23
C GLY A 249 12.23 40.45 29.46
N GLY A 250 12.35 40.30 28.13
CA GLY A 250 11.34 39.75 27.24
C GLY A 250 11.40 38.23 27.10
N GLU A 251 10.53 37.68 26.27
CA GLU A 251 10.47 36.25 25.97
C GLU A 251 11.04 35.94 24.58
N VAL A 252 11.66 34.78 24.43
CA VAL A 252 12.15 34.24 23.16
C VAL A 252 11.70 32.79 23.00
N VAL A 253 11.39 32.39 21.77
CA VAL A 253 10.97 31.02 21.46
C VAL A 253 12.05 30.30 20.66
N PHE A 254 12.52 29.17 21.17
CA PHE A 254 13.38 28.25 20.43
C PHE A 254 12.60 27.00 20.02
N LYS A 255 12.99 26.40 18.90
CA LYS A 255 12.41 25.15 18.39
C LYS A 255 13.29 23.97 18.75
N ALA A 256 12.73 22.76 18.74
CA ALA A 256 13.53 21.55 18.77
C ALA A 256 14.43 21.47 17.52
N THR A 257 15.60 20.87 17.64
CA THR A 257 16.43 20.52 16.47
C THR A 257 15.62 19.62 15.52
N PRO A 258 15.74 19.76 14.18
CA PRO A 258 15.00 18.91 13.25
C PRO A 258 15.09 17.42 13.61
N GLN A 259 13.92 16.77 13.66
CA GLN A 259 13.73 15.37 14.06
C GLN A 259 14.03 15.05 15.55
N TYR A 260 14.34 16.02 16.39
CA TYR A 260 14.41 15.87 17.84
C TYR A 260 13.15 16.45 18.48
N LEU A 261 12.94 16.09 19.75
CA LEU A 261 11.91 16.66 20.60
C LEU A 261 12.58 17.39 21.78
N ILE A 262 11.83 18.27 22.41
CA ILE A 262 12.15 18.84 23.72
C ILE A 262 11.42 18.02 24.78
N LEU A 263 12.18 17.44 25.72
CA LEU A 263 11.65 16.56 26.76
C LEU A 263 12.14 17.07 28.11
N ASP A 264 11.21 17.51 28.95
CA ASP A 264 11.44 17.90 30.35
C ASP A 264 12.71 18.73 30.62
N PRO A 265 12.89 19.88 29.97
CA PRO A 265 13.95 20.82 30.31
C PRO A 265 13.75 21.34 31.74
N THR A 266 14.83 21.35 32.53
CA THR A 266 14.82 21.74 33.95
C THR A 266 15.58 23.04 34.21
N SER A 267 16.55 23.39 33.37
CA SER A 267 17.29 24.64 33.44
C SER A 267 17.90 24.97 32.07
N VAL A 268 17.91 26.25 31.71
CA VAL A 268 18.66 26.77 30.56
C VAL A 268 19.54 27.92 31.03
N LYS A 269 20.84 27.84 30.73
CA LYS A 269 21.81 28.89 31.03
C LYS A 269 22.55 29.30 29.78
N ALA A 270 22.90 30.57 29.68
CA ALA A 270 23.80 31.06 28.65
C ALA A 270 25.07 31.61 29.32
N THR A 271 26.24 31.16 28.87
CA THR A 271 27.53 31.68 29.34
C THR A 271 28.16 32.52 28.24
N ASP A 272 28.45 33.78 28.53
CA ASP A 272 29.25 34.63 27.67
C ASP A 272 30.72 34.17 27.70
N THR A 273 31.26 33.83 26.53
CA THR A 273 32.62 33.28 26.41
C THR A 273 33.73 34.29 26.64
N GLU A 274 33.44 35.59 26.52
CA GLU A 274 34.43 36.65 26.73
C GLU A 274 34.51 37.06 28.20
N THR A 275 33.34 37.26 28.82
CA THR A 275 33.26 37.71 30.23
C THR A 275 33.21 36.56 31.23
N GLY A 276 32.86 35.35 30.80
CA GLY A 276 32.56 34.20 31.66
C GLY A 276 31.26 34.36 32.45
N LYS A 277 30.49 35.42 32.23
CA LYS A 277 29.25 35.68 32.96
C LYS A 277 28.17 34.68 32.53
N VAL A 278 27.50 34.09 33.52
CA VAL A 278 26.42 33.13 33.34
C VAL A 278 25.08 33.83 33.55
N TYR A 279 24.18 33.63 32.61
CA TYR A 279 22.82 34.15 32.60
C TYR A 279 21.85 32.96 32.75
N ASP A 280 20.94 33.05 33.72
CA ASP A 280 19.87 32.05 33.90
C ASP A 280 18.65 32.47 33.08
N LEU A 281 18.24 31.65 32.12
CA LEU A 281 17.09 31.91 31.28
C LEU A 281 15.90 31.13 31.83
N SER A 282 14.98 31.83 32.51
CA SER A 282 13.79 31.19 33.08
C SER A 282 12.96 30.51 32.00
N ILE A 283 12.63 29.23 32.20
CA ILE A 283 11.71 28.49 31.34
C ILE A 283 10.29 28.98 31.65
N VAL A 284 9.67 29.66 30.68
CA VAL A 284 8.29 30.16 30.80
C VAL A 284 7.30 29.04 30.51
N LYS A 285 7.52 28.32 29.42
CA LYS A 285 6.73 27.15 29.00
C LYS A 285 7.51 26.33 27.98
N TYR A 286 7.13 25.06 27.82
CA TYR A 286 7.63 24.21 26.74
C TYR A 286 6.57 23.19 26.30
N ASP A 287 6.74 22.71 25.09
CA ASP A 287 6.11 21.50 24.55
C ASP A 287 7.18 20.67 23.83
N MET A 288 6.79 19.60 23.13
CA MET A 288 7.74 18.73 22.44
C MET A 288 8.47 19.39 21.26
N GLU A 289 7.98 20.52 20.75
CA GLU A 289 8.49 21.19 19.55
C GLU A 289 9.15 22.54 19.84
N SER A 290 8.85 23.15 20.98
CA SER A 290 9.34 24.48 21.32
C SER A 290 9.45 24.74 22.81
N ILE A 291 10.31 25.70 23.13
CA ILE A 291 10.53 26.22 24.48
C ILE A 291 10.51 27.74 24.43
N THR A 292 9.79 28.35 25.37
CA THR A 292 9.78 29.80 25.59
C THR A 292 10.63 30.11 26.81
N LEU A 293 11.63 30.96 26.62
CA LEU A 293 12.58 31.38 27.64
C LEU A 293 12.43 32.87 27.89
N LYS A 294 12.58 33.28 29.16
CA LYS A 294 12.68 34.69 29.53
C LYS A 294 14.15 35.13 29.52
N ILE A 295 14.44 36.21 28.81
CA ILE A 295 15.76 36.83 28.79
C ILE A 295 15.92 37.69 30.06
N PRO A 296 17.02 37.55 30.82
CA PRO A 296 17.32 38.43 31.95
C PRO A 296 17.33 39.92 31.58
N ASP A 297 16.94 40.79 32.51
CA ASP A 297 16.99 42.25 32.31
C ASP A 297 18.44 42.76 32.11
N ASP A 298 19.45 42.02 32.58
CA ASP A 298 20.88 42.36 32.50
C ASP A 298 21.65 41.59 31.40
N PHE A 299 20.94 40.93 30.48
CA PHE A 299 21.51 40.19 29.36
C PHE A 299 22.23 41.14 28.38
N PRO A 300 23.38 40.79 27.77
CA PRO A 300 24.12 41.69 26.90
C PRO A 300 23.28 42.16 25.71
N VAL A 301 23.31 43.46 25.42
CA VAL A 301 22.58 44.09 24.32
C VAL A 301 23.43 44.20 23.05
N GLY A 302 22.75 44.30 21.90
CA GLY A 302 23.35 44.37 20.58
C GLY A 302 23.57 42.99 19.96
N MET A 303 24.37 42.97 18.89
CA MET A 303 24.97 41.75 18.37
C MET A 303 26.28 41.56 19.14
N PRO A 304 26.37 40.57 20.05
CA PRO A 304 27.56 40.39 20.86
C PRO A 304 28.75 40.05 19.96
N THR A 305 29.91 40.63 20.26
CA THR A 305 31.20 40.22 19.68
C THR A 305 31.61 38.82 20.15
N SER A 306 31.07 38.40 21.29
CA SER A 306 31.33 37.11 21.92
C SER A 306 30.26 36.06 21.60
N ILE A 307 30.69 34.80 21.59
CA ILE A 307 29.80 33.64 21.44
C ILE A 307 29.18 33.31 22.81
N LEU A 308 27.91 32.92 22.82
CA LEU A 308 27.22 32.36 23.97
C LEU A 308 27.29 30.83 23.95
N ILE A 309 27.55 30.21 25.09
CA ILE A 309 27.36 28.78 25.31
C ILE A 309 26.05 28.58 26.03
N PHE A 310 25.05 28.05 25.33
CA PHE A 310 23.81 27.59 25.93
C PHE A 310 24.01 26.21 26.51
N GLU A 311 23.71 26.04 27.80
CA GLU A 311 23.67 24.76 28.49
C GLU A 311 22.22 24.47 28.90
N THR A 312 21.70 23.31 28.51
CA THR A 312 20.37 22.85 28.93
C THR A 312 20.47 21.58 29.75
N MET A 313 19.87 21.63 30.93
CA MET A 313 19.64 20.47 31.78
C MET A 313 18.25 19.91 31.50
N TYR A 314 18.13 18.59 31.50
CA TYR A 314 16.88 17.88 31.26
C TYR A 314 16.68 16.83 32.36
N LYS A 315 15.42 16.51 32.64
CA LYS A 315 15.10 15.42 33.56
C LYS A 315 15.48 14.08 32.92
N ASP A 316 16.25 13.26 33.63
CA ASP A 316 16.66 11.89 33.21
C ASP A 316 17.46 11.82 31.88
N TRP A 317 17.95 12.95 31.36
CA TRP A 317 18.78 13.02 30.16
C TRP A 317 20.10 13.76 30.41
N PRO A 318 21.16 13.46 29.64
CA PRO A 318 22.38 14.25 29.67
C PRO A 318 22.14 15.71 29.31
N ALA A 319 22.93 16.61 29.91
CA ALA A 319 22.96 18.01 29.52
C ALA A 319 23.39 18.18 28.07
N THR A 320 22.86 19.20 27.40
CA THR A 320 23.33 19.62 26.06
C THR A 320 24.01 20.97 26.14
N SER A 321 25.00 21.17 25.25
CA SER A 321 25.70 22.44 25.12
C SER A 321 25.76 22.85 23.64
N GLU A 322 25.37 24.09 23.33
CA GLU A 322 25.40 24.65 21.99
C GLU A 322 26.05 26.04 21.99
N ARG A 323 26.88 26.32 20.99
CA ARG A 323 27.56 27.60 20.80
C ARG A 323 26.82 28.41 19.75
N THR A 324 26.34 29.60 20.12
CA THR A 324 25.60 30.48 19.21
C THR A 324 25.71 31.95 19.63
N TYR A 325 25.01 32.85 18.95
CA TYR A 325 24.85 34.24 19.37
C TYR A 325 23.39 34.67 19.22
N MET A 326 22.97 35.69 19.97
CA MET A 326 21.64 36.28 19.89
C MET A 326 21.75 37.79 19.66
N ASN A 327 20.74 38.38 19.02
CA ASN A 327 20.63 39.82 18.86
C ASN A 327 19.64 40.36 19.90
N VAL A 328 20.13 41.06 20.93
CA VAL A 328 19.27 41.48 22.05
C VAL A 328 19.10 42.99 22.07
N SER A 329 17.86 43.47 22.01
CA SER A 329 17.56 44.90 22.19
C SER A 329 17.39 45.26 23.68
N PRO A 330 17.70 46.51 24.06
CA PRO A 330 17.40 46.97 25.42
C PRO A 330 15.89 46.98 25.68
N LYS A 331 15.55 46.94 26.97
CA LYS A 331 14.17 47.13 27.46
C LYS A 331 13.65 48.54 27.16
#